data_AF-A0A627A511-F1
#
_entry.id   AF-A0A627A511-F1
#
_cell.length_a   1.000
_cell.length_b   1.000
_cell.length_c   1.000
_cell.angle_alpha   90.00
_cell.angle_beta   90.00
_cell.angle_gamma   90.00
#
_symmetry.space_group_name_H-M   'P 1'
#
loop_
_entity.id
_entity.type
_entity.pdbx_description
1 polymer ?
#
loop_
_entity_poly.entity_id
_entity_poly.type
_entity_poly.pdbx_seq_one_letter_code
_entity_poly.pdbx_strand_id
1 'polypeptide(L)'
;MSWIERIKSNITPTRKASIPEGVWTKCDSCGQVLYRAELERNLEVCPKCDHHMRMSARNRLHSLLDEGSLVELGSELEPKDVLKFRDSKKYKDRLASAQKETGEKDALVVMKGTLHG
;
A
#
# COMPACT_ATOMS: atom_id res chain seq x y z
N MET A 1 34.56 -49.44 8.91
CA MET A 1 34.26 -48.20 8.17
C MET A 1 32.88 -48.35 7.57
N SER A 2 31.93 -47.53 8.02
CA SER A 2 30.50 -47.72 7.76
C SER A 2 30.13 -47.18 6.39
N TRP A 3 29.48 -48.02 5.57
CA TRP A 3 29.01 -47.63 4.24
C TRP A 3 28.03 -46.45 4.25
N ILE A 4 27.47 -46.14 5.42
CA ILE A 4 26.50 -45.07 5.65
C ILE A 4 27.11 -43.66 5.51
N GLU A 5 28.43 -43.54 5.58
CA GLU A 5 29.13 -42.26 5.41
C GLU A 5 29.22 -41.83 3.93
N ARG A 6 28.98 -42.75 2.97
CA ARG A 6 28.96 -42.47 1.53
C ARG A 6 27.66 -41.82 1.03
N ILE A 7 26.61 -41.73 1.86
CA ILE A 7 25.29 -41.17 1.48
C ILE A 7 25.16 -39.69 1.90
N LYS A 8 26.25 -39.01 2.29
CA LYS A 8 26.20 -37.55 2.43
C LYS A 8 26.29 -36.91 1.05
N SER A 9 25.18 -36.94 0.32
CA SER A 9 24.95 -36.06 -0.82
C SER A 9 25.27 -34.64 -0.37
N ASN A 10 26.16 -33.95 -1.08
CA ASN A 10 26.34 -32.51 -0.98
C ASN A 10 25.00 -31.84 -1.28
N ILE A 11 24.17 -31.65 -0.27
CA ILE A 11 23.00 -30.78 -0.34
C ILE A 11 23.57 -29.37 -0.31
N THR A 12 23.91 -28.88 -1.49
CA THR A 12 24.19 -27.46 -1.70
C THR A 12 22.98 -26.71 -1.16
N PRO A 13 23.13 -25.79 -0.18
CA PRO A 13 22.00 -25.06 0.33
C PRO A 13 21.44 -24.22 -0.81
N THR A 14 20.31 -24.66 -1.37
CA THR A 14 19.54 -23.87 -2.33
C THR A 14 19.24 -22.55 -1.64
N ARG A 15 19.74 -21.43 -2.19
CA ARG A 15 19.42 -20.09 -1.71
C ARG A 15 17.91 -20.01 -1.53
N LYS A 16 17.44 -19.91 -0.29
CA LYS A 16 16.02 -19.66 -0.01
C LYS A 16 15.70 -18.33 -0.68
N ALA A 17 14.88 -18.35 -1.73
CA ALA A 17 14.41 -17.14 -2.36
C ALA A 17 13.69 -16.32 -1.28
N SER A 18 14.18 -15.11 -1.00
CA SER A 18 13.53 -14.20 -0.07
C SER A 18 12.22 -13.78 -0.70
N ILE A 19 11.09 -14.16 -0.10
CA ILE A 19 9.77 -13.70 -0.52
C ILE A 19 9.77 -12.17 -0.35
N PRO A 20 9.46 -11.39 -1.40
CA PRO A 20 9.38 -9.94 -1.27
C PRO A 20 8.34 -9.55 -0.21
N GLU A 21 8.67 -8.56 0.61
CA GLU A 21 7.70 -8.00 1.55
C GLU A 21 6.52 -7.37 0.79
N GLY A 22 5.33 -7.39 1.37
CA GLY A 22 4.14 -6.75 0.80
C GLY A 22 3.35 -7.57 -0.23
N VAL A 23 3.77 -8.80 -0.53
CA VAL A 23 3.08 -9.69 -1.49
C VAL A 23 1.77 -10.26 -0.95
N TRP A 24 1.64 -10.35 0.37
CA TRP A 24 0.49 -10.90 1.06
C TRP A 24 -0.11 -9.87 2.02
N THR A 25 -1.44 -9.84 2.12
CA THR A 25 -2.18 -8.96 3.03
C THR A 25 -3.26 -9.77 3.73
N LYS A 26 -3.53 -9.45 4.99
CA LYS A 26 -4.59 -10.09 5.77
C LYS A 26 -5.85 -9.22 5.71
N CYS A 27 -7.02 -9.83 5.48
CA CYS A 27 -8.29 -9.13 5.58
C CYS A 27 -8.61 -8.79 7.05
N ASP A 28 -8.97 -7.54 7.32
CA ASP A 28 -9.29 -7.05 8.66
C ASP A 28 -10.60 -7.65 9.23
N SER A 29 -11.51 -8.08 8.35
CA SER A 29 -12.81 -8.65 8.75
C SER A 29 -12.77 -10.17 8.92
N CYS A 30 -12.37 -10.93 7.89
CA CYS A 30 -12.43 -12.40 7.92
C CYS A 30 -11.09 -13.08 8.22
N GLY A 31 -9.99 -12.32 8.33
CA GLY A 31 -8.65 -12.84 8.61
C GLY A 31 -8.01 -13.65 7.49
N GLN A 32 -8.64 -13.74 6.32
CA GLN A 32 -8.10 -14.43 5.16
C GLN A 32 -6.80 -13.78 4.69
N VAL A 33 -5.81 -14.60 4.36
CA VAL A 33 -4.59 -14.16 3.69
C VAL A 33 -4.88 -14.05 2.19
N LEU A 34 -4.62 -12.87 1.63
CA LEU A 34 -4.92 -12.47 0.26
C LEU A 34 -3.62 -12.09 -0.45
N TYR A 35 -3.54 -12.40 -1.74
CA TYR A 35 -2.45 -11.96 -2.60
C TYR A 35 -2.65 -10.48 -2.98
N ARG A 36 -1.64 -9.64 -2.77
CA ARG A 36 -1.75 -8.17 -2.92
C ARG A 36 -2.23 -7.76 -4.32
N ALA A 37 -1.68 -8.35 -5.38
CA ALA A 37 -2.06 -7.99 -6.75
C ALA A 37 -3.45 -8.50 -7.15
N GLU A 38 -3.99 -9.52 -6.48
CA GLU A 38 -5.38 -9.93 -6.66
C GLU A 38 -6.33 -8.96 -5.97
N LEU A 39 -5.98 -8.54 -4.75
CA LEU A 39 -6.74 -7.55 -4.00
C LEU A 39 -6.78 -6.19 -4.71
N GLU A 40 -5.67 -5.76 -5.32
CA GLU A 40 -5.60 -4.52 -6.10
C GLU A 40 -6.50 -4.56 -7.35
N ARG A 41 -6.48 -5.67 -8.10
CA ARG A 41 -7.40 -5.88 -9.24
C ARG A 41 -8.86 -5.92 -8.82
N ASN A 42 -9.14 -6.36 -7.60
CA ASN A 42 -10.48 -6.38 -7.01
C ASN A 42 -10.80 -5.11 -6.21
N LEU A 43 -10.11 -4.00 -6.49
CA LEU A 43 -10.39 -2.68 -5.91
C LEU A 43 -10.39 -2.65 -4.38
N GLU A 44 -9.43 -3.35 -3.77
CA GLU A 44 -9.27 -3.48 -2.31
C GLU A 44 -10.51 -4.07 -1.61
N VAL A 45 -11.31 -4.88 -2.33
CA VAL A 45 -12.43 -5.65 -1.77
C VAL A 45 -12.01 -7.09 -1.52
N CYS A 46 -12.30 -7.62 -0.33
CA CYS A 46 -11.98 -9.01 -0.02
C CYS A 46 -12.86 -9.97 -0.83
N PRO A 47 -12.29 -10.84 -1.69
CA PRO A 47 -13.07 -11.74 -2.54
C PRO A 47 -13.78 -12.85 -1.76
N LYS A 48 -13.44 -13.06 -0.48
CA LYS A 48 -14.02 -14.11 0.36
C LYS A 48 -15.24 -13.65 1.16
N CYS A 49 -15.22 -12.40 1.65
CA CYS A 49 -16.23 -11.91 2.59
C CYS A 49 -16.83 -10.56 2.20
N ASP A 50 -16.50 -10.04 1.02
CA ASP A 50 -17.00 -8.77 0.46
C ASP A 50 -16.72 -7.53 1.32
N HIS A 51 -15.76 -7.64 2.25
CA HIS A 51 -15.36 -6.51 3.07
C HIS A 51 -14.49 -5.55 2.26
N HIS A 52 -14.90 -4.28 2.21
CA HIS A 52 -14.15 -3.19 1.61
C HIS A 52 -13.00 -2.77 2.52
N MET A 53 -11.77 -3.07 2.09
CA MET A 53 -10.56 -2.67 2.79
C MET A 53 -10.16 -1.24 2.43
N ARG A 54 -9.17 -0.70 3.14
CA ARG A 54 -8.68 0.67 2.89
C ARG A 54 -8.03 0.75 1.51
N MET A 55 -8.50 1.72 0.72
CA MET A 55 -7.90 2.10 -0.57
C MET A 55 -7.32 3.51 -0.48
N SER A 56 -6.17 3.75 -1.11
CA SER A 56 -5.58 5.09 -1.17
C SER A 56 -6.44 6.05 -2.00
N ALA A 57 -6.39 7.34 -1.67
CA ALA A 57 -7.16 8.36 -2.39
C ALA A 57 -6.79 8.39 -3.89
N ARG A 58 -5.50 8.30 -4.20
CA ARG A 58 -4.98 8.27 -5.57
C ARG A 58 -5.45 7.04 -6.34
N ASN A 59 -5.35 5.84 -5.78
CA ASN A 59 -5.83 4.62 -6.44
C ASN A 59 -7.35 4.66 -6.67
N ARG A 60 -8.10 5.27 -5.76
CA ARG A 60 -9.54 5.47 -5.93
C ARG A 60 -9.86 6.39 -7.12
N LEU A 61 -9.14 7.50 -7.28
CA LEU A 61 -9.32 8.38 -8.43
C LEU A 61 -8.91 7.72 -9.74
N HIS A 62 -7.81 6.95 -9.73
CA HIS A 62 -7.37 6.18 -10.91
C HIS A 62 -8.34 5.07 -11.33
N SER A 63 -9.03 4.44 -10.38
CA SER A 63 -10.03 3.40 -10.69
C SER A 63 -11.39 3.97 -11.09
N LEU A 64 -11.65 5.24 -10.81
CA LEU A 64 -12.91 5.91 -11.12
C LEU A 64 -12.88 6.66 -12.46
N LEU A 65 -11.79 7.37 -12.73
CA LEU A 65 -11.65 8.25 -13.90
C LEU A 65 -11.01 7.51 -15.08
N ASP A 66 -11.35 7.93 -16.30
CA ASP A 66 -10.82 7.31 -17.51
C ASP A 66 -9.28 7.48 -17.59
N GLU A 67 -8.60 6.44 -18.08
CA GLU A 67 -7.15 6.46 -18.26
C GLU A 67 -6.71 7.64 -19.14
N GLY A 68 -5.67 8.36 -18.70
CA GLY A 68 -5.15 9.52 -19.43
C GLY A 68 -5.95 10.82 -19.28
N SER A 69 -7.13 10.79 -18.64
CA SER A 69 -7.95 12.00 -18.41
C SER A 69 -7.54 12.80 -17.17
N LEU A 70 -6.78 12.19 -16.26
CA LEU A 70 -6.52 12.70 -14.93
C LEU A 70 -5.58 13.92 -14.93
N VAL A 71 -6.03 15.00 -14.31
CA VAL A 71 -5.26 16.22 -14.05
C VAL A 71 -5.39 16.58 -12.58
N GLU A 72 -4.29 16.49 -11.83
CA GLU A 72 -4.26 16.85 -10.41
C GLU A 72 -4.39 18.36 -10.20
N LEU A 73 -5.19 18.76 -9.22
CA LEU A 73 -5.47 20.16 -8.89
C LEU A 73 -4.99 20.46 -7.47
N GLY A 74 -4.40 21.65 -7.26
CA GLY A 74 -3.93 22.07 -5.95
C GLY A 74 -2.72 21.26 -5.45
N SER A 75 -1.96 20.63 -6.34
CA SER A 75 -0.76 19.86 -5.99
C SER A 75 0.35 20.75 -5.42
N GLU A 76 0.26 22.07 -5.59
CA GLU A 76 1.14 23.06 -4.97
C GLU A 76 0.79 23.39 -3.51
N LEU A 77 -0.38 22.97 -3.02
CA LEU A 77 -0.86 23.29 -1.68
C LEU A 77 -0.22 22.37 -0.62
N GLU A 78 0.26 22.98 0.46
CA GLU A 78 0.87 22.27 1.59
C GLU A 78 0.43 22.87 2.93
N PRO A 79 0.21 22.01 3.95
CA PRO A 79 -0.19 22.48 5.28
C PRO A 79 0.94 23.27 5.95
N LYS A 80 0.56 24.34 6.66
CA LYS A 80 1.48 25.20 7.42
C LYS A 80 1.06 25.27 8.88
N ASP A 81 2.02 25.10 9.79
CA ASP A 81 1.80 25.24 11.22
C ASP A 81 1.87 26.72 11.64
N VAL A 82 0.76 27.45 11.46
CA VAL A 82 0.65 28.87 11.81
C VAL A 82 0.55 29.07 13.33
N LEU A 83 -0.08 28.13 14.04
CA LEU A 83 -0.33 28.22 15.48
C LEU A 83 0.86 27.75 16.32
N LYS A 84 1.90 27.17 15.70
CA LYS A 84 3.01 26.48 16.37
C LYS A 84 2.48 25.43 17.35
N PHE A 85 1.47 24.68 16.90
CA PHE A 85 0.70 23.81 17.76
C PHE A 85 1.53 22.61 18.23
N ARG A 86 1.33 22.23 19.49
CA ARG A 86 2.01 21.09 20.10
C ARG A 86 1.04 20.37 21.03
N ASP A 87 0.90 19.07 20.80
CA ASP A 87 0.29 18.13 21.74
C ASP A 87 1.38 17.24 22.37
N SER A 88 1.20 15.92 22.40
CA SER A 88 2.27 14.97 22.72
C SER A 88 3.44 15.02 21.73
N LYS A 89 3.19 15.42 20.48
CA LYS A 89 4.19 15.68 19.43
C LYS A 89 3.98 17.08 18.84
N LYS A 90 5.02 17.65 18.22
CA LYS A 90 4.82 18.91 17.48
C LYS A 90 3.99 18.62 16.23
N TYR A 91 3.10 19.54 15.85
CA TYR A 91 2.27 19.36 14.67
C TYR A 91 3.09 19.14 13.39
N LYS A 92 4.19 19.88 13.22
CA LYS A 92 5.15 19.67 12.12
C LYS A 92 5.70 18.26 12.03
N ASP A 93 5.98 17.62 13.16
CA ASP A 93 6.51 16.25 13.19
C ASP A 93 5.44 15.24 12.76
N ARG A 94 4.18 15.50 13.12
CA ARG A 94 3.03 14.69 12.67
C ARG A 94 2.83 14.82 11.16
N LEU A 95 2.91 16.03 10.62
CA LEU A 95 2.82 16.28 9.18
C LEU A 95 3.91 15.51 8.43
N ALA A 96 5.17 15.63 8.86
CA ALA A 96 6.29 14.93 8.21
C ALA A 96 6.13 13.40 8.26
N SER A 97 5.66 12.83 9.39
CA SER A 97 5.39 11.39 9.49
C SER A 97 4.29 10.95 8.54
N ALA A 98 3.16 11.68 8.54
CA ALA A 98 2.02 11.37 7.69
C ALA A 98 2.40 11.44 6.21
N GLN A 99 3.07 12.52 5.78
CA GLN A 99 3.53 12.70 4.39
C GLN A 99 4.51 11.59 3.97
N LYS A 100 5.36 11.12 4.88
CA LYS A 100 6.27 10.00 4.61
C LYS A 100 5.54 8.67 4.49
N GLU A 101 4.52 8.43 5.32
CA GLU A 101 3.74 7.18 5.33
C GLU A 101 2.78 7.10 4.14
N THR A 102 2.17 8.22 3.75
CA THR A 102 1.16 8.25 2.68
C THR A 102 1.72 8.63 1.32
N GLY A 103 2.83 9.37 1.28
CA GLY A 103 3.33 10.01 0.06
C GLY A 103 2.50 11.22 -0.41
N GLU A 104 1.49 11.64 0.36
CA GLU A 104 0.57 12.73 0.00
C GLU A 104 0.81 13.98 0.84
N LYS A 105 0.54 15.16 0.28
CA LYS A 105 0.77 16.46 0.95
C LYS A 105 -0.19 16.71 2.11
N ASP A 106 -1.45 16.30 1.94
CA ASP A 106 -2.52 16.42 2.92
C ASP A 106 -3.54 15.28 2.73
N ALA A 107 -4.59 15.23 3.55
CA ALA A 107 -5.59 14.17 3.57
C ALA A 107 -6.56 14.16 2.36
N LEU A 108 -6.52 15.18 1.49
CA LEU A 108 -7.36 15.31 0.30
C LEU A 108 -6.51 15.36 -0.96
N VAL A 109 -6.89 14.55 -1.96
CA VAL A 109 -6.35 14.61 -3.31
C VAL A 109 -7.48 15.05 -4.24
N VAL A 110 -7.24 16.09 -5.04
CA VAL A 110 -8.21 16.62 -5.99
C VAL A 110 -7.71 16.36 -7.40
N MET A 111 -8.55 15.72 -8.22
CA MET A 111 -8.26 15.47 -9.63
C MET A 111 -9.47 15.81 -10.49
N LYS A 112 -9.21 16.38 -11.66
CA LYS A 112 -10.15 16.52 -12.77
C LYS A 112 -9.94 15.35 -13.74
N GLY A 113 -11.02 14.82 -14.31
CA GLY A 113 -10.97 13.80 -15.35
C GLY A 113 -12.34 13.57 -15.97
N THR A 114 -12.44 12.55 -16.81
CA THR A 114 -13.68 12.10 -17.46
C THR A 114 -14.14 10.76 -16.88
N LEU A 115 -15.41 10.42 -17.12
CA LEU A 115 -15.99 9.14 -16.71
C LEU A 115 -16.89 8.67 -17.85
N HIS A 116 -16.44 7.61 -18.54
CA HIS A 116 -17.08 7.12 -19.76
C HIS A 116 -17.12 8.17 -20.90
N GLY A 117 -16.07 8.99 -21.01
CA GLY A 117 -15.93 10.05 -22.03
C GLY A 117 -16.44 11.42 -21.59
#